data_AF-A0A956W195-F1
#
_entry.id   AF-A0A956W195-F1
#
_cell.length_a   1.000
_cell.length_b   1.000
_cell.length_c   1.000
_cell.angle_alpha   90.00
_cell.angle_beta   90.00
_cell.angle_gamma   90.00
#
_symmetry.space_group_name_H-M   'P 1'
#
loop_
_entity.id
_entity.type
_entity.pdbx_description
1 polymer ?
#
loop_
_entity_poly.entity_id
_entity_poly.type
_entity_poly.pdbx_seq_one_letter_code
_entity_poly.pdbx_strand_id
1 'polypeptide(L)'
;SPRVLAAIAAGVVILAGAVVAVVLLAGGGDDSDDIFADPGDVEDSTIASISASLGLLGQPEGETEQDQMRSLMGPPDGFTVTEDVDEAGNVSRREEWFYYEIRTVFEYAGGKLVSSLPLESSYDDFYIAAVQYDPGDFELGVSWDDVAAILPDPAAMIRYELEPEYELDGHFYAGNQLLLFFDDDDRLIYLEALPLAPGEELQ
;
A
#
# COMPACT_ATOMS: atom_id res chain seq x y z
N SER A 1 26.83 27.98 -0.32
CA SER A 1 27.54 26.70 -0.51
C SER A 1 26.49 25.62 -0.52
N PRO A 2 26.22 24.98 -1.67
CA PRO A 2 25.07 24.09 -1.84
C PRO A 2 25.47 22.64 -1.57
N ARG A 3 24.63 21.90 -0.82
CA ARG A 3 24.26 20.49 -1.02
C ARG A 3 23.54 19.94 0.22
N VAL A 4 22.53 19.11 -0.06
CA VAL A 4 21.83 18.17 0.82
C VAL A 4 20.64 18.73 1.62
N LEU A 5 19.45 18.68 1.03
CA LEU A 5 18.29 17.93 1.54
C LEU A 5 17.09 18.16 0.59
N ALA A 6 16.99 17.26 -0.39
CA ALA A 6 15.81 17.01 -1.19
C ALA A 6 15.42 15.57 -0.89
N ALA A 7 14.47 15.39 0.02
CA ALA A 7 13.75 14.16 0.31
C ALA A 7 12.54 14.62 1.14
N ILE A 8 11.34 14.12 0.82
CA ILE A 8 10.03 14.61 1.27
C ILE A 8 9.51 15.78 0.41
N ALA A 9 9.37 15.52 -0.90
CA ALA A 9 8.47 16.24 -1.82
C ALA A 9 8.59 15.65 -3.23
N ALA A 10 8.15 14.39 -3.41
CA ALA A 10 7.93 13.77 -4.72
C ALA A 10 7.07 12.52 -4.50
N GLY A 11 5.88 12.36 -5.03
CA GLY A 11 5.14 13.23 -5.93
C GLY A 11 3.67 12.87 -5.91
N VAL A 12 2.84 13.89 -5.73
CA VAL A 12 1.46 13.86 -6.22
C VAL A 12 1.50 14.68 -7.50
N VAL A 13 1.65 13.99 -8.63
CA VAL A 13 1.42 14.56 -9.96
C VAL A 13 0.29 13.77 -10.59
N ILE A 14 -0.86 14.45 -10.66
CA ILE A 14 -2.04 14.05 -11.42
C ILE A 14 -1.64 13.80 -12.87
N LEU A 15 -1.98 12.63 -13.41
CA LEU A 15 -2.13 12.43 -14.85
C LEU A 15 -3.37 11.59 -15.13
N ALA A 16 -4.40 12.31 -15.57
CA ALA A 16 -5.58 11.75 -16.20
C ALA A 16 -5.20 10.95 -17.47
N GLY A 17 -5.79 9.77 -17.60
CA GLY A 17 -6.08 9.16 -18.90
C GLY A 17 -5.07 8.15 -19.44
N ALA A 18 -5.62 6.97 -19.69
CA ALA A 18 -5.27 5.98 -20.72
C ALA A 18 -4.66 4.66 -20.26
N VAL A 19 -5.52 3.64 -20.33
CA VAL A 19 -5.29 2.31 -20.91
C VAL A 19 -4.25 1.41 -20.22
N VAL A 20 -4.79 0.36 -19.62
CA VAL A 20 -4.11 -0.89 -19.26
C VAL A 20 -3.10 -1.31 -20.33
N ALA A 21 -1.82 -1.27 -19.97
CA ALA A 21 -0.76 -2.02 -20.62
C ALA A 21 -0.01 -2.77 -19.53
N VAL A 22 -0.40 -4.03 -19.30
CA VAL A 22 0.40 -5.00 -18.57
C VAL A 22 1.63 -5.29 -19.44
N VAL A 23 2.80 -4.80 -19.02
CA VAL A 23 4.08 -5.21 -19.59
C VAL A 23 4.90 -5.82 -18.45
N LEU A 24 4.96 -7.15 -18.43
CA LEU A 24 5.88 -7.93 -17.61
C LEU A 24 7.27 -7.86 -18.28
N LEU A 25 8.20 -7.13 -17.66
CA LEU A 25 9.62 -7.17 -18.03
C LEU A 25 10.35 -8.17 -17.14
N ALA A 26 10.75 -9.30 -17.71
CA ALA A 26 11.78 -10.16 -17.15
C ALA A 26 12.73 -10.61 -18.27
N GLY A 27 14.02 -10.30 -18.13
CA GLY A 27 15.07 -10.90 -18.97
C GLY A 27 16.22 -9.95 -19.30
N GLY A 28 17.15 -9.76 -18.35
CA GLY A 28 18.45 -9.18 -18.65
C GLY A 28 19.35 -10.17 -19.38
N GLY A 29 19.87 -9.76 -20.54
CA GLY A 29 20.91 -10.45 -21.30
C GLY A 29 21.65 -9.41 -22.14
N ASP A 30 22.91 -9.18 -21.77
CA ASP A 30 23.85 -8.23 -22.35
C ASP A 30 24.16 -8.61 -23.81
N ASP A 31 23.56 -7.90 -24.77
CA ASP A 31 24.19 -7.49 -26.03
C ASP A 31 23.20 -6.61 -26.83
N SER A 32 23.78 -5.62 -27.50
CA SER A 32 23.16 -4.51 -28.22
C SER A 32 22.12 -4.86 -29.30
N ASP A 33 21.18 -3.92 -29.45
CA ASP A 33 20.25 -3.66 -30.56
C ASP A 33 18.90 -4.42 -30.56
N ASP A 34 17.82 -3.65 -30.74
CA ASP A 34 16.39 -4.03 -30.84
C ASP A 34 15.57 -4.20 -29.53
N ILE A 35 15.41 -3.11 -28.75
CA ILE A 35 14.45 -3.02 -27.62
C ILE A 35 13.07 -2.55 -28.12
N PHE A 36 12.47 -3.32 -29.01
CA PHE A 36 11.01 -3.39 -29.14
C PHE A 36 10.68 -4.84 -29.45
N ALA A 37 10.57 -5.65 -28.39
CA ALA A 37 10.01 -6.99 -28.50
C ALA A 37 8.60 -6.87 -29.08
N ASP A 38 8.36 -7.56 -30.19
CA ASP A 38 7.05 -7.71 -30.81
C ASP A 38 6.10 -8.31 -29.75
N PRO A 39 4.96 -7.68 -29.43
CA PRO A 39 3.97 -8.25 -28.50
C PRO A 39 3.40 -9.61 -28.97
N GLY A 40 3.74 -10.06 -30.18
CA GLY A 40 3.42 -11.39 -30.70
C GLY A 40 4.30 -12.55 -30.19
N ASP A 41 5.42 -12.30 -29.51
CA ASP A 41 6.42 -13.33 -29.15
C ASP A 41 6.48 -13.68 -27.64
N VAL A 42 5.41 -13.40 -26.89
CA VAL A 42 5.25 -14.01 -25.56
C VAL A 42 5.00 -15.49 -25.75
N GLU A 43 6.01 -16.33 -25.48
CA GLU A 43 5.89 -17.78 -25.60
C GLU A 43 4.67 -18.29 -24.81
N ASP A 44 3.80 -19.08 -25.46
CA ASP A 44 2.62 -19.73 -24.87
C ASP A 44 2.93 -20.44 -23.54
N SER A 45 4.19 -20.87 -23.34
CA SER A 45 4.70 -21.47 -22.11
C SER A 45 4.70 -20.52 -20.90
N THR A 46 4.91 -19.22 -21.10
CA THR A 46 4.95 -18.20 -20.03
C THR A 46 3.53 -17.84 -19.59
N ILE A 47 2.61 -17.65 -20.55
CA ILE A 47 1.18 -17.43 -20.24
C ILE A 47 0.57 -18.68 -19.61
N ALA A 48 0.94 -19.88 -20.06
CA ALA A 48 0.53 -21.13 -19.43
C ALA A 48 1.12 -21.31 -18.02
N SER A 49 2.36 -20.89 -17.78
CA SER A 49 3.01 -20.94 -16.46
C SER A 49 2.35 -20.00 -15.45
N ILE A 50 2.03 -18.77 -15.88
CA ILE A 50 1.30 -17.79 -15.07
C ILE A 50 -0.13 -18.29 -14.81
N SER A 51 -0.82 -18.78 -15.84
CA SER A 51 -2.18 -19.35 -15.69
C SER A 51 -2.22 -20.61 -14.83
N ALA A 52 -1.18 -21.45 -14.88
CA ALA A 52 -1.05 -22.62 -14.03
C ALA A 52 -0.73 -22.24 -12.58
N SER A 53 0.06 -21.18 -12.37
CA SER A 53 0.38 -20.66 -11.04
C SER A 53 -0.84 -19.96 -10.41
N LEU A 54 -1.60 -19.20 -11.20
CA LEU A 54 -2.87 -18.60 -10.78
C LEU A 54 -3.96 -19.65 -10.60
N GLY A 55 -3.93 -20.77 -11.34
CA GLY A 55 -4.84 -21.90 -11.18
C GLY A 55 -4.53 -22.80 -9.96
N LEU A 56 -3.41 -22.57 -9.27
CA LEU A 56 -3.11 -23.18 -7.96
C LEU A 56 -3.67 -22.35 -6.80
N LEU A 57 -3.87 -21.05 -7.01
CA LEU A 57 -4.69 -20.22 -6.15
C LEU A 57 -6.15 -20.61 -6.43
N GLY A 58 -6.99 -20.66 -5.40
CA GLY A 58 -8.39 -21.08 -5.56
C GLY A 58 -9.17 -20.21 -6.55
N GLN A 59 -10.47 -20.44 -6.68
CA GLN A 59 -11.30 -19.42 -7.31
C GLN A 59 -11.37 -18.21 -6.37
N PRO A 60 -11.20 -16.98 -6.87
CA PRO A 60 -11.38 -15.79 -6.05
C PRO A 60 -12.80 -15.77 -5.50
N GLU A 61 -12.94 -15.52 -4.20
CA GLU A 61 -14.21 -15.44 -3.49
C GLU A 61 -14.45 -13.99 -3.01
N GLY A 62 -15.71 -13.55 -2.99
CA GLY A 62 -16.10 -12.23 -2.49
C GLY A 62 -16.72 -11.31 -3.53
N GLU A 63 -17.28 -10.19 -3.07
CA GLU A 63 -18.05 -9.26 -3.90
C GLU A 63 -17.16 -8.17 -4.51
N THR A 64 -16.09 -7.78 -3.80
CA THR A 64 -15.16 -6.74 -4.23
C THR A 64 -13.83 -7.34 -4.70
N GLU A 65 -13.05 -6.55 -5.44
CA GLU A 65 -11.70 -6.97 -5.87
C GLU A 65 -10.75 -7.13 -4.67
N GLN A 66 -10.99 -6.39 -3.60
CA GLN A 66 -10.30 -6.53 -2.31
C GLN A 66 -10.61 -7.88 -1.65
N ASP A 67 -11.88 -8.28 -1.59
CA ASP A 67 -12.28 -9.59 -1.04
C ASP A 67 -11.66 -10.72 -1.86
N GLN A 68 -11.70 -10.58 -3.19
CA GLN A 68 -11.13 -11.55 -4.11
C GLN A 68 -9.61 -11.68 -3.91
N MET A 69 -8.89 -10.57 -3.83
CA MET A 69 -7.45 -10.60 -3.54
C MET A 69 -7.17 -11.28 -2.20
N ARG A 70 -7.91 -10.91 -1.16
CA ARG A 70 -7.77 -11.48 0.17
C ARG A 70 -8.08 -12.97 0.21
N SER A 71 -9.05 -13.44 -0.56
CA SER A 71 -9.38 -14.87 -0.65
C SER A 71 -8.25 -15.69 -1.28
N LEU A 72 -7.48 -15.10 -2.20
CA LEU A 72 -6.38 -15.76 -2.90
C LEU A 72 -5.06 -15.66 -2.13
N MET A 73 -4.78 -14.50 -1.53
CA MET A 73 -3.48 -14.15 -0.97
C MET A 73 -3.44 -14.09 0.56
N GLY A 74 -4.61 -14.09 1.22
CA GLY A 74 -4.73 -13.74 2.63
C GLY A 74 -4.71 -12.22 2.87
N PRO A 75 -4.71 -11.80 4.15
CA PRO A 75 -4.58 -10.39 4.50
C PRO A 75 -3.22 -9.84 4.05
N PRO A 76 -3.11 -8.53 3.77
CA PRO A 76 -1.83 -7.93 3.43
C PRO A 76 -0.87 -7.95 4.63
N ASP A 77 0.42 -8.05 4.36
CA ASP A 77 1.47 -8.02 5.38
C ASP A 77 1.58 -6.64 6.04
N GLY A 78 1.26 -5.59 5.29
CA GLY A 78 1.15 -4.22 5.74
C GLY A 78 0.25 -3.44 4.80
N PHE A 79 -0.23 -2.28 5.22
CA PHE A 79 -1.12 -1.47 4.39
C PHE A 79 -1.08 0.01 4.73
N THR A 80 -1.41 0.82 3.75
CA THR A 80 -1.67 2.25 3.92
C THR A 80 -3.09 2.54 3.46
N VAL A 81 -3.80 3.40 4.18
CA VAL A 81 -5.13 3.89 3.79
C VAL A 81 -5.13 5.41 3.89
N THR A 82 -5.57 6.08 2.84
CA THR A 82 -5.61 7.54 2.76
C THR A 82 -6.91 8.04 2.14
N GLU A 83 -7.24 9.30 2.43
CA GLU A 83 -8.21 10.06 1.64
C GLU A 83 -7.54 10.63 0.39
N ASP A 84 -8.14 10.40 -0.77
CA ASP A 84 -7.80 11.04 -2.04
C ASP A 84 -8.97 11.96 -2.46
N VAL A 85 -8.68 13.24 -2.64
CA VAL A 85 -9.68 14.25 -3.01
C VAL A 85 -9.46 14.63 -4.46
N ASP A 86 -10.43 14.30 -5.31
CA ASP A 86 -10.36 14.62 -6.73
C ASP A 86 -10.53 16.12 -7.02
N GLU A 87 -10.30 16.55 -8.26
CA GLU A 87 -10.45 17.95 -8.68
C GLU A 87 -11.87 18.51 -8.49
N ALA A 88 -12.87 17.64 -8.37
CA ALA A 88 -14.26 18.00 -8.11
C ALA A 88 -14.60 18.05 -6.61
N GLY A 89 -13.64 17.73 -5.74
CA GLY A 89 -13.79 17.70 -4.29
C GLY A 89 -14.44 16.41 -3.77
N ASN A 90 -14.56 15.37 -4.58
CA ASN A 90 -15.05 14.07 -4.09
C ASN A 90 -13.94 13.39 -3.33
N VAL A 91 -14.25 12.98 -2.10
CA VAL A 91 -13.35 12.18 -1.26
C VAL A 91 -13.51 10.71 -1.65
N SER A 92 -12.40 10.05 -1.89
CA SER A 92 -12.35 8.62 -2.14
C SER A 92 -11.30 7.96 -1.26
N ARG A 93 -11.57 6.72 -0.85
CA ARG A 93 -10.63 5.91 -0.09
C ARG A 93 -9.60 5.31 -1.04
N ARG A 94 -8.32 5.58 -0.78
CA ARG A 94 -7.19 4.94 -1.45
C ARG A 94 -6.50 3.99 -0.48
N GLU A 95 -6.10 2.83 -0.97
CA GLU A 95 -5.39 1.84 -0.17
C GLU A 95 -4.18 1.29 -0.93
N GLU A 96 -3.10 1.04 -0.21
CA GLU A 96 -1.93 0.31 -0.70
C GLU A 96 -1.77 -0.92 0.17
N TRP A 97 -1.78 -2.11 -0.45
CA TRP A 97 -1.66 -3.39 0.23
C TRP A 97 -0.33 -4.01 -0.11
N PHE A 98 0.52 -4.17 0.90
CA PHE A 98 1.88 -4.69 0.75
C PHE A 98 1.89 -6.19 1.03
N TYR A 99 2.44 -6.96 0.09
CA TYR A 99 2.72 -8.38 0.24
C TYR A 99 4.21 -8.60 0.01
N TYR A 100 4.97 -8.63 1.10
CA TYR A 100 6.44 -8.65 1.05
C TYR A 100 6.99 -10.00 0.61
N GLU A 101 6.31 -11.12 0.95
CA GLU A 101 6.74 -12.46 0.54
C GLU A 101 6.77 -12.59 -0.99
N ILE A 102 5.77 -12.03 -1.68
CA ILE A 102 5.67 -12.01 -3.15
C ILE A 102 6.15 -10.69 -3.76
N ARG A 103 6.75 -9.80 -2.96
CA ARG A 103 7.34 -8.52 -3.36
C ARG A 103 6.43 -7.67 -4.24
N THR A 104 5.17 -7.52 -3.86
CA THR A 104 4.15 -6.80 -4.66
C THR A 104 3.36 -5.85 -3.78
N VAL A 105 3.02 -4.69 -4.33
CA VAL A 105 2.02 -3.75 -3.79
C VAL A 105 0.82 -3.72 -4.71
N PHE A 106 -0.37 -3.82 -4.13
CA PHE A 106 -1.63 -3.59 -4.84
C PHE A 106 -2.23 -2.26 -4.39
N GLU A 107 -2.56 -1.39 -5.35
CA GLU A 107 -3.21 -0.12 -5.07
C GLU A 107 -4.70 -0.22 -5.38
N TYR A 108 -5.53 0.21 -4.44
CA TYR A 108 -6.98 0.27 -4.58
C TYR A 108 -7.47 1.72 -4.48
N ALA A 109 -8.50 2.05 -5.26
CA ALA A 109 -9.25 3.30 -5.12
C ALA A 109 -10.74 2.98 -5.14
N GLY A 110 -11.46 3.36 -4.07
CA GLY A 110 -12.88 3.05 -3.92
C GLY A 110 -13.19 1.55 -4.02
N GLY A 111 -12.30 0.71 -3.47
CA GLY A 111 -12.43 -0.75 -3.46
C GLY A 111 -12.11 -1.46 -4.78
N LYS A 112 -11.60 -0.74 -5.78
CA LYS A 112 -11.18 -1.28 -7.08
C LYS A 112 -9.68 -1.24 -7.23
N LEU A 113 -9.10 -2.33 -7.72
CA LEU A 113 -7.68 -2.43 -8.05
C LEU A 113 -7.36 -1.48 -9.20
N VAL A 114 -6.42 -0.57 -8.94
CA VAL A 114 -5.98 0.46 -9.89
C VAL A 114 -4.61 0.12 -10.46
N SER A 115 -3.74 -0.45 -9.63
CA SER A 115 -2.36 -0.76 -10.00
C SER A 115 -1.83 -1.95 -9.21
N SER A 116 -0.83 -2.62 -9.78
CA SER A 116 0.00 -3.61 -9.10
C SER A 116 1.46 -3.31 -9.44
N LEU A 117 2.28 -3.02 -8.45
CA LEU A 117 3.68 -2.61 -8.62
C LEU A 117 4.61 -3.59 -7.91
N PRO A 118 5.77 -3.91 -8.49
CA PRO A 118 6.79 -4.67 -7.78
C PRO A 118 7.39 -3.82 -6.65
N LEU A 119 7.68 -4.45 -5.51
CA LEU A 119 8.50 -3.85 -4.46
C LEU A 119 9.96 -3.88 -4.90
N GLU A 120 10.56 -2.70 -5.09
CA GLU A 120 11.93 -2.59 -5.60
C GLU A 120 13.03 -2.91 -4.56
N SER A 121 12.69 -3.00 -3.28
CA SER A 121 13.67 -3.18 -2.21
C SER A 121 14.00 -4.64 -1.91
N SER A 122 15.29 -4.89 -1.66
CA SER A 122 15.81 -6.13 -1.09
C SER A 122 15.46 -6.19 0.40
N TYR A 123 14.22 -6.57 0.73
CA TYR A 123 13.80 -6.83 2.10
C TYR A 123 14.32 -8.17 2.66
N ASP A 124 15.36 -8.74 2.05
CA ASP A 124 15.84 -10.10 2.32
C ASP A 124 16.34 -10.31 3.76
N ASP A 125 16.61 -9.22 4.49
CA ASP A 125 17.10 -9.24 5.87
C ASP A 125 16.04 -8.84 6.92
N PHE A 126 14.81 -8.51 6.52
CA PHE A 126 13.76 -8.08 7.47
C PHE A 126 12.87 -9.24 7.89
N TYR A 127 12.66 -9.37 9.20
CA TYR A 127 11.61 -10.23 9.72
C TYR A 127 10.26 -9.52 9.57
N ILE A 128 9.43 -10.00 8.65
CA ILE A 128 8.06 -9.52 8.45
C ILE A 128 7.20 -10.10 9.57
N ALA A 129 6.80 -9.26 10.52
CA ALA A 129 5.80 -9.66 11.51
C ALA A 129 4.42 -9.39 10.93
N ALA A 130 3.58 -10.43 10.84
CA ALA A 130 2.22 -10.29 10.34
C ALA A 130 1.47 -9.20 11.11
N VAL A 131 0.94 -8.23 10.36
CA VAL A 131 0.09 -7.18 10.91
C VAL A 131 -1.21 -7.80 11.45
N GLN A 132 -1.62 -7.35 12.64
CA GLN A 132 -2.81 -7.88 13.32
C GLN A 132 -4.12 -7.20 12.92
N TYR A 133 -4.04 -6.24 12.00
CA TYR A 133 -5.13 -5.34 11.64
C TYR A 133 -5.64 -5.63 10.24
N ASP A 134 -6.93 -5.37 10.05
CA ASP A 134 -7.57 -5.40 8.75
C ASP A 134 -7.76 -3.96 8.24
N PRO A 135 -7.35 -3.61 7.01
CA PRO A 135 -7.60 -2.27 6.49
C PRO A 135 -9.10 -1.93 6.48
N GLY A 136 -9.98 -2.91 6.27
CA GLY A 136 -11.43 -2.74 6.21
C GLY A 136 -12.07 -2.40 7.56
N ASP A 137 -11.38 -2.62 8.67
CA ASP A 137 -11.91 -2.28 10.00
C ASP A 137 -11.82 -0.76 10.29
N PHE A 138 -10.98 -0.02 9.58
CA PHE A 138 -10.78 1.42 9.80
C PHE A 138 -11.55 2.26 8.78
N GLU A 139 -12.63 2.90 9.22
CA GLU A 139 -13.33 3.90 8.44
C GLU A 139 -12.61 5.25 8.53
N LEU A 140 -12.39 5.93 7.39
CA LEU A 140 -11.83 7.28 7.37
C LEU A 140 -12.91 8.30 7.78
N GLY A 141 -12.50 9.44 8.32
CA GLY A 141 -13.39 10.50 8.78
C GLY A 141 -13.92 10.31 10.20
N VAL A 142 -13.64 9.17 10.84
CA VAL A 142 -14.09 8.86 12.21
C VAL A 142 -13.15 9.44 13.27
N SER A 143 -13.65 9.52 14.50
CA SER A 143 -12.90 10.07 15.64
C SER A 143 -11.93 9.06 16.26
N TRP A 144 -11.01 9.54 17.10
CA TRP A 144 -10.15 8.65 17.89
C TRP A 144 -10.97 7.69 18.76
N ASP A 145 -12.10 8.13 19.32
CA ASP A 145 -12.95 7.27 20.16
C ASP A 145 -13.51 6.08 19.37
N ASP A 146 -13.84 6.28 18.09
CA ASP A 146 -14.33 5.21 17.20
C ASP A 146 -13.20 4.23 16.85
N VAL A 147 -12.00 4.73 16.54
CA VAL A 147 -10.83 3.88 16.26
C VAL A 147 -10.39 3.12 17.52
N ALA A 148 -10.35 3.78 18.66
CA ALA A 148 -9.98 3.16 19.93
C ALA A 148 -10.95 2.04 20.33
N ALA A 149 -12.20 2.05 19.86
CA ALA A 149 -13.16 0.99 20.15
C ALA A 149 -12.85 -0.34 19.44
N ILE A 150 -12.10 -0.31 18.33
CA ILE A 150 -11.73 -1.51 17.56
C ILE A 150 -10.31 -1.99 17.83
N LEU A 151 -9.46 -1.14 18.42
CA LEU A 151 -8.09 -1.53 18.78
C LEU A 151 -8.07 -2.52 19.96
N PRO A 152 -7.23 -3.57 19.92
CA PRO A 152 -7.15 -4.56 21.00
C PRO A 152 -6.56 -3.98 22.30
N ASP A 153 -5.64 -3.01 22.19
CA ASP A 153 -5.07 -2.27 23.31
C ASP A 153 -4.86 -0.79 22.93
N PRO A 154 -5.91 0.05 23.03
CA PRO A 154 -5.84 1.46 22.65
C PRO A 154 -4.86 2.25 23.52
N ALA A 155 -4.60 1.79 24.75
CA ALA A 155 -3.70 2.44 25.69
C ALA A 155 -2.22 2.30 25.30
N ALA A 156 -1.90 1.37 24.39
CA ALA A 156 -0.56 1.20 23.84
C ALA A 156 -0.22 2.24 22.75
N MET A 157 -1.21 2.99 22.27
CA MET A 157 -1.01 4.06 21.29
C MET A 157 -0.58 5.34 21.99
N ILE A 158 0.48 5.97 21.49
CA ILE A 158 0.99 7.24 22.01
C ILE A 158 0.60 8.35 21.05
N ARG A 159 -0.03 9.40 21.59
CA ARG A 159 -0.36 10.62 20.85
C ARG A 159 0.86 11.53 20.73
N TYR A 160 1.07 12.04 19.54
CA TYR A 160 2.08 13.04 19.20
C TYR A 160 1.41 14.20 18.46
N GLU A 161 1.72 15.42 18.89
CA GLU A 161 1.37 16.62 18.14
C GLU A 161 2.37 16.81 17.01
N LEU A 162 1.90 17.21 15.83
CA LEU A 162 2.82 17.57 14.75
C LEU A 162 3.57 18.85 15.08
N GLU A 163 4.86 18.87 14.77
CA GLU A 163 5.64 20.10 14.88
C GLU A 163 5.21 21.09 13.79
N PRO A 164 5.24 22.42 14.06
CA PRO A 164 4.82 23.43 13.08
C PRO A 164 5.59 23.41 11.75
N GLU A 165 6.75 22.76 11.71
CA GLU A 165 7.59 22.65 10.51
C GLU A 165 7.04 21.69 9.45
N TYR A 166 6.08 20.83 9.79
CA TYR A 166 5.48 19.89 8.86
C TYR A 166 4.37 20.50 7.99
N GLU A 167 3.96 21.75 8.26
CA GLU A 167 2.87 22.46 7.54
C GLU A 167 1.57 21.64 7.43
N LEU A 168 1.37 20.69 8.34
CA LEU A 168 0.21 19.84 8.45
C LEU A 168 -0.37 20.07 9.84
N ASP A 169 -1.62 20.53 9.87
CA ASP A 169 -2.34 20.72 11.12
C ASP A 169 -3.01 19.39 11.50
N GLY A 170 -2.80 18.95 12.74
CA GLY A 170 -3.31 17.69 13.26
C GLY A 170 -2.37 17.00 14.23
N HIS A 171 -2.66 15.72 14.50
CA HIS A 171 -1.88 14.90 15.42
C HIS A 171 -1.89 13.44 14.96
N PHE A 172 -0.91 12.67 15.42
CA PHE A 172 -0.85 11.24 15.13
C PHE A 172 -0.80 10.39 16.38
N TYR A 173 -1.32 9.18 16.28
CA TYR A 173 -1.13 8.10 17.24
C TYR A 173 -0.21 7.06 16.63
N ALA A 174 0.82 6.65 17.37
CA ALA A 174 1.73 5.58 16.95
C ALA A 174 1.86 4.50 18.03
N GLY A 175 1.86 3.24 17.63
CA GLY A 175 2.00 2.09 18.53
C GLY A 175 1.60 0.78 17.86
N ASN A 176 2.10 -0.34 18.38
CA ASN A 176 1.73 -1.70 17.96
C ASN A 176 1.57 -1.85 16.44
N GLN A 177 2.59 -1.48 15.65
CA GLN A 177 2.60 -1.54 14.18
C GLN A 177 1.71 -0.53 13.44
N LEU A 178 0.93 0.30 14.14
CA LEU A 178 0.07 1.31 13.54
C LEU A 178 0.62 2.73 13.69
N LEU A 179 0.44 3.50 12.64
CA LEU A 179 0.50 4.95 12.62
C LEU A 179 -0.86 5.46 12.13
N LEU A 180 -1.50 6.34 12.89
CA LEU A 180 -2.81 6.90 12.59
C LEU A 180 -2.70 8.41 12.63
N PHE A 181 -3.12 9.12 11.59
CA PHE A 181 -3.11 10.57 11.55
C PHE A 181 -4.52 11.15 11.49
N PHE A 182 -4.75 12.12 12.38
CA PHE A 182 -6.00 12.83 12.55
C PHE A 182 -5.81 14.30 12.19
N ASP A 183 -6.72 14.85 11.41
CA ASP A 183 -6.74 16.26 11.07
C ASP A 183 -7.13 17.15 12.26
N ASP A 184 -7.15 18.47 12.05
CA ASP A 184 -7.56 19.46 13.06
C ASP A 184 -9.00 19.32 13.57
N ASP A 185 -9.86 18.68 12.77
CA ASP A 185 -11.25 18.38 13.13
C ASP A 185 -11.37 17.03 13.88
N ASP A 186 -10.24 16.42 14.26
CA ASP A 186 -10.12 15.14 14.96
C ASP A 186 -10.68 13.96 14.14
N ARG A 187 -10.50 14.02 12.81
CA ARG A 187 -10.96 12.98 11.88
C ARG A 187 -9.78 12.18 11.35
N LEU A 188 -9.88 10.86 11.37
CA LEU A 188 -8.88 9.96 10.80
C LEU A 188 -8.81 10.15 9.28
N ILE A 189 -7.70 10.66 8.75
CA ILE A 189 -7.53 10.85 7.30
C ILE A 189 -6.44 9.96 6.68
N TYR A 190 -5.62 9.36 7.55
CA TYR A 190 -4.52 8.50 7.14
C TYR A 190 -4.25 7.44 8.20
N LEU A 191 -3.95 6.24 7.75
CA LEU A 191 -3.35 5.22 8.60
C LEU A 191 -2.36 4.35 7.81
N GLU A 192 -1.41 3.82 8.54
CA GLU A 192 -0.41 2.89 8.03
C GLU A 192 -0.17 1.79 9.05
N ALA A 193 -0.15 0.55 8.57
CA ALA A 193 0.20 -0.63 9.33
C ALA A 193 1.48 -1.23 8.78
N LEU A 194 2.55 -1.18 9.57
CA LEU A 194 3.89 -1.63 9.20
C LEU A 194 4.16 -3.03 9.76
N PRO A 195 4.77 -3.96 9.01
CA PRO A 195 5.05 -5.32 9.47
C PRO A 195 6.27 -5.41 10.42
N LEU A 196 6.33 -4.53 11.43
CA LEU A 196 7.46 -4.44 12.37
C LEU A 196 7.29 -5.42 13.53
N ALA A 197 8.37 -6.10 13.94
CA ALA A 197 8.34 -6.87 15.18
C ALA A 197 8.27 -5.94 16.40
N PRO A 198 7.52 -6.28 17.46
CA PRO A 198 7.56 -5.53 18.71
C PRO A 198 8.97 -5.62 19.32
N GLY A 199 9.64 -4.47 19.44
CA GLY A 199 10.93 -4.36 20.17
C GLY A 199 12.15 -3.95 19.35
N GLU A 200 12.03 -3.70 18.05
CA GLU A 200 13.06 -2.93 17.34
C GLU A 200 12.81 -1.44 17.56
N GLU A 201 13.44 -0.87 18.60
CA GLU A 201 13.71 0.57 18.60
C GLU A 201 14.50 0.88 17.32
N LEU A 202 13.98 1.76 16.48
CA LEU A 202 14.78 2.41 15.45
C LEU A 202 15.93 3.13 16.18
N GLN A 203 17.12 2.54 16.18
CA GLN A 203 18.35 3.14 16.71
C GLN A 203 18.92 4.18 15.75
#